data_AF-A0A1X7T7A4-F1
#
_entry.id   AF-A0A1X7T7A4-F1
#
_cell.length_a   1.000
_cell.length_b   1.000
_cell.length_c   1.000
_cell.angle_alpha   90.00
_cell.angle_beta   90.00
_cell.angle_gamma   90.00
#
_symmetry.space_group_name_H-M   'P 1'
#
loop_
_entity.id
_entity.type
_entity.pdbx_description
1 polymer ?
#
loop_
_entity_poly.entity_id
_entity_poly.type
_entity_poly.pdbx_seq_one_letter_code
_entity_poly.pdbx_strand_id
1 'polypeptide(L)'
;PLLEKSPQKGDLHRLFKGSSSHYSTIGIALGVEVNDLLHSPLSASDKLILVFERWIESDNDVTWRNILEVCEDYPKELGKTKSDVEGFLSSDRARRKY
;
A
#
# COMPACT_ATOMS: atom_id res chain seq x y z
N PRO A 1 -17.38 7.16 3.35
CA PRO A 1 -17.29 5.81 2.72
C PRO A 1 -15.98 5.15 3.14
N LEU A 2 -15.93 3.82 3.23
CA LEU A 2 -14.71 3.11 3.67
C LEU A 2 -13.51 3.40 2.77
N LEU A 3 -13.76 3.61 1.47
CA LEU A 3 -12.74 3.94 0.47
C LEU A 3 -12.00 5.25 0.76
N GLU A 4 -12.66 6.22 1.41
CA GLU A 4 -12.10 7.54 1.72
C GLU A 4 -11.36 7.57 3.07
N LYS A 5 -11.26 6.42 3.76
CA LYS A 5 -10.59 6.33 5.06
C LYS A 5 -9.10 6.09 4.84
N SER A 6 -8.29 6.72 5.68
CA SER A 6 -6.85 6.52 5.65
C SER A 6 -6.48 5.12 6.15
N PRO A 7 -5.77 4.31 5.36
CA PRO A 7 -5.31 2.99 5.78
C PRO A 7 -4.26 3.11 6.89
N GLN A 8 -4.31 2.19 7.86
CA GLN A 8 -3.25 2.05 8.84
C GLN A 8 -2.09 1.22 8.29
N LYS A 9 -0.86 1.65 8.60
CA LYS A 9 0.39 0.96 8.25
C LYS A 9 0.36 -0.56 8.48
N GLY A 10 -0.20 -1.00 9.61
CA GLY A 10 -0.29 -2.43 9.94
C GLY A 10 -1.19 -3.23 8.99
N ASP A 11 -2.27 -2.63 8.48
CA ASP A 11 -3.11 -3.28 7.48
C ASP A 11 -2.42 -3.31 6.12
N LEU A 12 -1.76 -2.20 5.71
CA LEU A 12 -0.99 -2.14 4.47
C LEU A 12 0.13 -3.19 4.46
N HIS A 13 0.94 -3.27 5.52
CA HIS A 13 1.99 -4.28 5.64
C HIS A 13 1.43 -5.70 5.53
N ARG A 14 0.33 -6.01 6.21
CA ARG A 14 -0.29 -7.34 6.14
C ARG A 14 -0.79 -7.68 4.74
N LEU A 15 -1.47 -6.74 4.08
CA LEU A 15 -2.11 -6.96 2.78
C LEU A 15 -1.09 -7.00 1.63
N PHE A 16 -0.01 -6.21 1.73
CA PHE A 16 1.02 -6.13 0.70
C PHE A 16 2.24 -7.02 0.97
N LYS A 17 2.22 -7.86 2.01
CA LYS A 17 3.35 -8.74 2.36
C LYS A 17 3.82 -9.60 1.18
N GLY A 18 2.90 -10.07 0.34
CA GLY A 18 3.21 -10.87 -0.85
C GLY A 18 3.83 -10.09 -2.02
N SER A 19 3.81 -8.76 -1.95
CA SER A 19 4.18 -7.86 -3.04
C SER A 19 5.33 -6.92 -2.65
N SER A 20 6.06 -7.24 -1.58
CA SER A 20 7.14 -6.39 -1.05
C SER A 20 8.28 -6.18 -2.04
N SER A 21 8.54 -7.13 -2.94
CA SER A 21 9.51 -6.97 -4.04
C SER A 21 9.18 -5.82 -4.99
N HIS A 22 7.93 -5.35 -5.01
CA HIS A 22 7.46 -4.26 -5.87
C HIS A 22 7.43 -2.91 -5.15
N TYR A 23 8.16 -2.74 -4.04
CA TYR A 23 8.18 -1.50 -3.24
C TYR A 23 8.46 -0.25 -4.07
N SER A 24 9.35 -0.30 -5.06
CA SER A 24 9.68 0.86 -5.89
C SER A 24 8.52 1.23 -6.81
N THR A 25 7.90 0.26 -7.47
CA THR A 25 6.70 0.46 -8.30
C THR A 25 5.56 1.06 -7.48
N ILE A 26 5.29 0.48 -6.31
CA ILE A 26 4.24 0.95 -5.41
C ILE A 26 4.54 2.38 -4.93
N GLY A 27 5.78 2.65 -4.49
CA GLY A 27 6.17 3.97 -4.01
C GLY A 27 6.06 5.04 -5.08
N ILE A 28 6.55 4.77 -6.30
CA ILE A 28 6.42 5.70 -7.43
C ILE A 28 4.95 5.99 -7.74
N ALA A 29 4.11 4.95 -7.79
CA ALA A 29 2.68 5.10 -8.07
C ALA A 29 1.94 5.90 -6.98
N LEU A 30 2.40 5.82 -5.72
CA LEU A 30 1.89 6.61 -4.59
C LEU A 30 2.54 8.00 -4.47
N GLY A 31 3.41 8.39 -5.40
CA GLY A 31 4.11 9.68 -5.35
C GLY A 31 5.15 9.79 -4.23
N VAL A 32 5.69 8.67 -3.76
CA VAL A 32 6.72 8.59 -2.71
C VAL A 32 8.11 8.50 -3.32
N GLU A 33 9.06 9.24 -2.76
CA GLU A 33 10.48 9.11 -3.12
C GLU A 33 11.04 7.76 -2.66
N VAL A 34 11.65 7.02 -3.59
CA VAL A 34 12.22 5.68 -3.36
C VAL A 34 13.70 5.56 -3.72
N ASN A 35 14.33 6.62 -4.20
CA ASN A 35 15.70 6.57 -4.73
C ASN A 35 16.71 6.12 -3.68
N ASP A 36 16.57 6.58 -2.45
CA ASP A 36 17.39 6.18 -1.31
C ASP A 36 17.20 4.69 -0.94
N LEU A 37 16.02 4.12 -1.23
CA LEU A 37 15.72 2.72 -0.95
C LEU A 37 16.34 1.77 -1.96
N LEU A 38 16.59 2.20 -3.21
CA LEU A 38 17.14 1.34 -4.27
C LEU A 38 18.47 0.70 -3.89
N HIS A 39 19.36 1.48 -3.25
CA HIS A 39 20.70 1.05 -2.85
C HIS A 39 20.82 0.71 -1.36
N SER A 40 19.71 0.79 -0.62
CA SER A 40 19.67 0.49 0.80
C SER A 40 19.85 -1.02 1.09
N PRO A 41 20.56 -1.41 2.17
CA PRO A 41 20.73 -2.80 2.59
C PRO A 41 19.46 -3.41 3.21
N LEU A 42 18.38 -2.65 3.34
CA LEU A 42 17.12 -3.11 3.91
C LEU A 42 16.48 -4.24 3.09
N SER A 43 15.67 -5.06 3.76
CA SER A 43 14.86 -6.06 3.05
C SER A 43 13.76 -5.38 2.21
N ALA A 44 13.24 -6.08 1.19
CA ALA A 44 12.14 -5.55 0.38
C ALA A 44 10.89 -5.23 1.23
N SER A 45 10.63 -6.03 2.26
CA SER A 45 9.54 -5.80 3.21
C SER A 45 9.75 -4.52 4.03
N ASP A 46 10.96 -4.28 4.54
CA ASP A 46 11.27 -3.07 5.29
C ASP A 46 11.19 -1.83 4.39
N LYS A 47 11.68 -1.93 3.14
CA LYS A 47 11.55 -0.86 2.14
C LYS A 47 10.09 -0.52 1.84
N LEU A 48 9.25 -1.53 1.67
CA LEU A 48 7.83 -1.31 1.45
C LEU A 48 7.14 -0.69 2.68
N ILE A 49 7.52 -1.07 3.90
CA ILE A 49 7.01 -0.43 5.12
C ILE A 49 7.38 1.06 5.14
N LEU A 50 8.63 1.41 4.81
CA LEU A 50 9.06 2.80 4.71
C LEU A 50 8.30 3.57 3.64
N VAL A 51 8.02 2.95 2.49
CA VAL A 51 7.15 3.55 1.45
C VAL A 51 5.78 3.89 2.02
N PHE A 52 5.15 2.98 2.75
CA PHE A 52 3.84 3.25 3.36
C PHE A 52 3.90 4.30 4.46
N GLU A 53 4.96 4.33 5.26
CA GLU A 53 5.17 5.39 6.27
C GLU A 53 5.24 6.76 5.60
N ARG A 54 6.12 6.90 4.60
CA ARG A 54 6.26 8.15 3.84
C ARG A 54 4.97 8.58 3.16
N TRP A 55 4.24 7.62 2.59
CA TRP A 55 2.96 7.91 1.96
C TRP A 55 1.92 8.41 2.97
N ILE A 56 1.77 7.70 4.11
CA ILE A 56 0.82 8.08 5.17
C ILE A 56 1.17 9.45 5.78
N GLU A 57 2.46 9.77 5.88
CA GLU A 57 2.97 11.04 6.41
C GLU A 57 3.06 12.16 5.37
N SER A 58 2.74 11.88 4.09
CA SER A 58 2.75 12.88 3.03
C SER A 58 1.55 13.81 3.08
N ASP A 59 1.67 14.98 2.45
CA ASP A 59 0.57 15.93 2.28
C ASP A 59 -0.47 15.50 1.21
N ASN A 60 -0.36 14.27 0.69
CA ASN A 60 -1.28 13.73 -0.31
C ASN A 60 -2.58 13.20 0.32
N ASP A 61 -3.59 13.00 -0.51
CA ASP A 61 -4.75 12.20 -0.11
C ASP A 61 -4.32 10.75 0.12
N VAL A 62 -4.40 10.30 1.38
CA VAL A 62 -4.04 8.95 1.79
C VAL A 62 -5.32 8.17 2.04
N THR A 63 -5.80 7.43 1.04
CA THR A 63 -7.06 6.68 1.14
C THR A 63 -6.96 5.25 0.61
N TRP A 64 -7.88 4.38 1.03
CA TRP A 64 -8.02 3.04 0.45
C TRP A 64 -8.31 3.07 -1.06
N ARG A 65 -8.96 4.14 -1.56
CA ARG A 65 -9.18 4.34 -3.00
C ARG A 65 -7.85 4.42 -3.76
N ASN A 66 -6.90 5.24 -3.30
CA ASN A 66 -5.60 5.37 -3.98
C ASN A 66 -4.85 4.03 -4.00
N ILE A 67 -4.94 3.24 -2.94
CA ILE A 67 -4.35 1.90 -2.89
C ILE A 67 -4.97 0.96 -3.93
N LEU A 68 -6.30 1.02 -4.12
CA LEU A 68 -6.97 0.21 -5.14
C LEU A 68 -6.61 0.65 -6.55
N GLU A 69 -6.53 1.96 -6.82
CA GLU A 69 -6.09 2.52 -8.09
C GLU A 69 -4.67 2.06 -8.45
N VAL A 70 -3.73 2.11 -7.50
CA VAL A 70 -2.38 1.55 -7.70
C VAL A 70 -2.43 0.05 -8.02
N CYS A 71 -3.28 -0.72 -7.36
CA CYS A 71 -3.39 -2.15 -7.69
C CYS A 71 -4.04 -2.40 -9.07
N GLU A 72 -4.90 -1.50 -9.52
CA GLU A 72 -5.55 -1.55 -10.84
C GLU A 72 -4.59 -1.23 -11.98
N ASP A 73 -3.68 -0.27 -11.78
CA ASP A 73 -2.68 0.15 -12.76
C ASP A 73 -1.59 -0.92 -12.99
N TYR A 74 -1.34 -1.78 -12.00
CA TYR A 74 -0.33 -2.83 -12.04
C TYR A 74 -0.91 -4.23 -11.80
N PRO A 75 -1.83 -4.73 -12.64
CA PRO A 75 -2.59 -5.94 -12.37
C PRO A 75 -1.72 -7.22 -12.37
N LYS A 76 -0.58 -7.20 -13.08
CA LYS A 76 0.35 -8.34 -13.13
C LYS A 76 1.13 -8.50 -11.82
N GLU A 77 1.53 -7.40 -11.22
CA GLU A 77 2.30 -7.35 -9.98
C GLU A 77 1.39 -7.36 -8.75
N LEU A 78 0.24 -6.68 -8.82
CA LEU A 78 -0.60 -6.34 -7.67
C LEU A 78 -2.01 -6.92 -7.73
N GLY A 79 -2.37 -7.70 -8.77
CA GLY A 79 -3.73 -8.23 -8.92
C GLY A 79 -4.21 -9.07 -7.73
N LYS A 80 -3.33 -9.90 -7.15
CA LYS A 80 -3.65 -10.64 -5.91
C LYS A 80 -3.84 -9.71 -4.72
N THR A 81 -2.96 -8.72 -4.57
CA THR A 81 -3.07 -7.71 -3.51
C THR A 81 -4.36 -6.92 -3.62
N LYS A 82 -4.80 -6.58 -4.84
CA LYS A 82 -6.09 -5.95 -5.08
C LYS A 82 -7.22 -6.76 -4.44
N SER A 83 -7.31 -8.05 -4.78
CA SER A 83 -8.34 -8.93 -4.23
C SER A 83 -8.27 -9.06 -2.71
N ASP A 84 -7.06 -9.11 -2.13
CA ASP A 84 -6.86 -9.14 -0.68
C ASP A 84 -7.35 -7.83 -0.01
N VAL A 85 -7.10 -6.67 -0.64
CA VAL A 85 -7.59 -5.37 -0.17
C VAL A 85 -9.12 -5.28 -0.28
N GLU A 86 -9.71 -5.63 -1.43
CA GLU A 86 -11.16 -5.64 -1.63
C GLU A 86 -11.88 -6.57 -0.63
N GLY A 87 -11.31 -7.76 -0.40
CA GLY A 87 -11.82 -8.71 0.58
C GLY A 87 -11.74 -8.17 2.00
N PHE A 88 -10.64 -7.49 2.35
CA PHE A 88 -10.53 -6.82 3.63
C PHE A 88 -11.56 -5.70 3.79
N LEU A 89 -11.69 -4.83 2.80
CA LEU A 89 -12.62 -3.69 2.82
C LEU A 89 -14.09 -4.14 2.87
N SER A 90 -14.41 -5.32 2.33
CA SER A 90 -15.75 -5.90 2.44
C SER A 90 -16.03 -6.58 3.79
N SER A 91 -15.02 -6.75 4.65
CA SER A 91 -15.14 -7.50 5.91
C SER A 91 -15.70 -6.66 7.07
N ASP A 92 -16.33 -7.34 8.04
CA ASP A 92 -16.76 -6.73 9.30
C ASP A 92 -15.59 -6.19 10.14
N ARG A 93 -14.38 -6.68 9.90
CA ARG A 93 -13.17 -6.13 10.52
C ARG A 93 -12.89 -4.72 10.02
N ALA A 94 -12.99 -4.47 8.72
CA ALA A 94 -12.76 -3.14 8.15
C ALA A 94 -13.87 -2.17 8.55
N ARG A 95 -15.14 -2.59 8.45
CA ARG A 95 -16.31 -1.77 8.84
C ARG A 95 -16.28 -1.30 10.29
N ARG A 96 -15.76 -2.11 11.21
CA ARG A 96 -15.62 -1.74 12.63
C ARG A 96 -14.43 -0.83 12.90
N LYS A 97 -13.42 -0.87 12.04
CA LYS A 97 -12.13 -0.20 12.26
C LYS A 97 -12.08 1.20 11.64
N TYR A 98 -12.77 1.42 10.52
CA TYR A 98 -12.70 2.63 9.69
C TYR A 98 -14.09 3.22 9.46
#